data_AF-A0A443S624-F1
#
_entry.id   AF-A0A443S624-F1
#
_cell.length_a   1.000
_cell.length_b   1.000
_cell.length_c   1.000
_cell.angle_alpha   90.00
_cell.angle_beta   90.00
_cell.angle_gamma   90.00
#
_symmetry.space_group_name_H-M   'P 1'
#
loop_
_entity.id
_entity.type
_entity.pdbx_description
1 polymer ?
#
loop_
_entity_poly.entity_id
_entity_poly.type
_entity_poly.pdbx_seq_one_letter_code
_entity_poly.pdbx_strand_id
1 'polypeptide(L)'
;MIDLYNAVQHSLRHNVPLRSNLTVHEMRVLKEFLDLLVQFFPFQKESHKDDIERLSDWLNHRISENSEIGITIYDQALKLYNALPAEQEYVKCKGSSSEFRGYPCALWSLFHTLTVAEFKLLLNTQGKHKVLFVMRDFIRTFFTCANCADEFWKMSAELIENNNSLTIPRSSVLWLWRAHNKVNKRLQCDLTEDPQYPKMEYPKQSYCATCLDEKSQWIESNVFRHLLAYYSAENIEKNENSATSERLHSSSVIFIFIVLLSFV
;
A
#
# COMPACT_ATOMS: atom_id res chain seq x y z
N MET A 1 11.05 -0.67 1.63
CA MET A 1 10.01 -1.68 1.92
C MET A 1 9.12 -1.30 3.10
N ILE A 2 9.68 -0.77 4.19
CA ILE A 2 8.94 -0.46 5.44
C ILE A 2 7.63 0.30 5.18
N ASP A 3 7.68 1.41 4.43
CA ASP A 3 6.48 2.21 4.13
C ASP A 3 5.39 1.38 3.41
N LEU A 4 5.77 0.45 2.51
CA LEU A 4 4.81 -0.40 1.79
C LEU A 4 4.17 -1.45 2.71
N TYR A 5 4.95 -2.08 3.60
CA TYR A 5 4.37 -2.98 4.60
C TYR A 5 3.48 -2.23 5.59
N ASN A 6 3.88 -1.02 6.02
CA ASN A 6 3.04 -0.18 6.86
C ASN A 6 1.71 0.16 6.18
N ALA A 7 1.71 0.46 4.88
CA ALA A 7 0.47 0.70 4.13
C ALA A 7 -0.48 -0.51 4.19
N VAL A 8 0.05 -1.73 4.00
CA VAL A 8 -0.75 -2.96 4.08
C VAL A 8 -1.24 -3.19 5.52
N GLN A 9 -0.34 -3.10 6.51
CA GLN A 9 -0.70 -3.34 7.90
C GLN A 9 -1.72 -2.35 8.42
N HIS A 10 -1.56 -1.05 8.14
CA HIS A 10 -2.49 -0.03 8.58
C HIS A 10 -3.86 -0.20 7.92
N SER A 11 -3.89 -0.60 6.65
CA SER A 11 -5.13 -0.95 5.94
C SER A 11 -5.88 -2.09 6.65
N LEU A 12 -5.18 -3.18 7.00
CA LEU A 12 -5.79 -4.38 7.59
C LEU A 12 -6.07 -4.25 9.09
N ARG A 13 -5.20 -3.61 9.86
CA ARG A 13 -5.25 -3.56 11.33
C ARG A 13 -5.88 -2.31 11.88
N HIS A 14 -5.92 -1.22 11.11
CA HIS A 14 -6.53 0.02 11.55
C HIS A 14 -7.80 0.35 10.77
N ASN A 15 -7.73 0.40 9.43
CA ASN A 15 -8.86 0.90 8.63
C ASN A 15 -10.04 -0.08 8.59
N VAL A 16 -9.80 -1.36 8.31
CA VAL A 16 -10.86 -2.38 8.27
C VAL A 16 -11.57 -2.52 9.64
N PRO A 17 -10.84 -2.57 10.79
CA PRO A 17 -11.48 -2.72 12.11
C PRO A 17 -12.26 -1.51 12.64
N LEU A 18 -12.33 -0.40 11.92
CA LEU A 18 -13.25 0.70 12.26
C LEU A 18 -14.72 0.33 12.02
N ARG A 19 -14.97 -0.79 11.35
CA ARG A 19 -16.31 -1.34 11.13
C ARG A 19 -16.74 -2.20 12.33
N SER A 20 -18.02 -2.15 12.68
CA SER A 20 -18.57 -3.07 13.70
C SER A 20 -18.77 -4.48 13.13
N ASN A 21 -19.29 -4.55 11.91
CA ASN A 21 -19.46 -5.77 11.12
C ASN A 21 -18.91 -5.52 9.71
N LEU A 22 -18.42 -6.56 9.04
CA LEU A 22 -18.08 -6.53 7.62
C LEU A 22 -19.22 -7.15 6.82
N THR A 23 -19.83 -6.35 5.96
CA THR A 23 -20.83 -6.82 5.01
C THR A 23 -20.21 -7.70 3.92
N VAL A 24 -21.03 -8.47 3.21
CA VAL A 24 -20.58 -9.28 2.06
C VAL A 24 -19.91 -8.42 0.98
N HIS A 25 -20.40 -7.20 0.77
CA HIS A 25 -19.80 -6.27 -0.20
C HIS A 25 -18.42 -5.78 0.26
N GLU A 26 -18.29 -5.33 1.52
CA GLU A 26 -17.01 -4.90 2.09
C GLU A 26 -15.97 -6.02 2.10
N MET A 27 -16.39 -7.26 2.39
CA MET A 27 -15.51 -8.42 2.31
C MET A 27 -15.02 -8.67 0.86
N ARG A 28 -15.88 -8.49 -0.16
CA ARG A 28 -15.45 -8.60 -1.57
C ARG A 28 -14.42 -7.52 -1.93
N VAL A 29 -14.66 -6.28 -1.51
CA VAL A 29 -13.69 -5.18 -1.74
C VAL A 29 -12.35 -5.49 -1.08
N LEU A 30 -12.38 -5.97 0.17
CA LEU A 30 -11.15 -6.34 0.89
C LEU A 30 -10.45 -7.52 0.20
N LYS A 31 -11.19 -8.54 -0.22
CA LYS A 31 -10.63 -9.69 -0.94
C LYS A 31 -9.92 -9.26 -2.24
N GLU A 32 -10.56 -8.42 -3.07
CA GLU A 32 -9.93 -7.91 -4.29
C GLU A 32 -8.66 -7.10 -4.01
N PHE A 33 -8.62 -6.35 -2.91
CA PHE A 33 -7.40 -5.68 -2.45
C PHE A 33 -6.30 -6.68 -2.08
N LEU A 34 -6.61 -7.75 -1.33
CA LEU A 34 -5.63 -8.79 -1.00
C LEU A 34 -5.15 -9.54 -2.24
N ASP A 35 -6.03 -9.86 -3.19
CA ASP A 35 -5.67 -10.52 -4.45
C ASP A 35 -4.69 -9.67 -5.27
N LEU A 36 -4.88 -8.34 -5.30
CA LEU A 36 -3.88 -7.44 -5.91
C LEU A 36 -2.54 -7.49 -5.19
N LEU A 37 -2.53 -7.59 -3.87
CA LEU A 37 -1.29 -7.72 -3.13
C LEU A 37 -0.59 -9.04 -3.50
N VAL A 38 -1.29 -10.17 -3.47
CA VAL A 38 -0.74 -11.49 -3.88
C VAL A 38 -0.15 -11.43 -5.28
N GLN A 39 -0.83 -10.74 -6.20
CA GLN A 39 -0.44 -10.69 -7.61
C GLN A 39 0.71 -9.72 -7.90
N PHE A 40 0.76 -8.57 -7.23
CA PHE A 40 1.62 -7.44 -7.65
C PHE A 40 2.52 -6.88 -6.54
N PHE A 41 2.26 -7.17 -5.27
CA PHE A 41 3.08 -6.64 -4.18
C PHE A 41 4.46 -7.33 -4.17
N PRO A 42 5.56 -6.57 -4.08
CA PRO A 42 6.91 -7.12 -4.09
C PRO A 42 7.29 -7.66 -2.70
N PHE A 43 6.68 -8.77 -2.27
CA PHE A 43 6.95 -9.37 -0.95
C PHE A 43 8.45 -9.68 -0.75
N GLN A 44 8.97 -9.45 0.45
CA GLN A 44 10.35 -9.80 0.81
C GLN A 44 10.56 -11.30 1.06
N LYS A 45 9.51 -12.00 1.49
CA LYS A 45 9.51 -13.43 1.79
C LYS A 45 8.26 -14.05 1.17
N GLU A 46 8.40 -15.24 0.60
CA GLU A 46 7.23 -15.95 0.03
C GLU A 46 6.19 -16.25 1.10
N SER A 47 6.60 -16.55 2.33
CA SER A 47 5.69 -16.76 3.46
C SER A 47 4.75 -15.57 3.73
N HIS A 48 5.22 -14.34 3.48
CA HIS A 48 4.39 -13.13 3.62
C HIS A 48 3.30 -13.07 2.54
N LYS A 49 3.56 -13.62 1.35
CA LYS A 49 2.58 -13.74 0.28
C LYS A 49 1.57 -14.84 0.61
N ASP A 50 2.05 -16.00 1.05
CA ASP A 50 1.21 -17.14 1.47
C ASP A 50 0.23 -16.73 2.58
N ASP A 51 0.67 -15.91 3.53
CA ASP A 51 -0.14 -15.31 4.59
C ASP A 51 -1.33 -14.50 4.04
N ILE A 52 -1.06 -13.63 3.07
CA ILE A 52 -2.08 -12.78 2.45
C ILE A 52 -3.01 -13.61 1.57
N GLU A 53 -2.50 -14.63 0.87
CA GLU A 53 -3.30 -15.58 0.11
C GLU A 53 -4.27 -16.35 1.01
N ARG A 54 -3.79 -16.88 2.15
CA ARG A 54 -4.66 -17.55 3.15
C ARG A 54 -5.75 -16.63 3.69
N LEU A 55 -5.45 -15.36 3.96
CA LEU A 55 -6.45 -14.40 4.39
C LEU A 55 -7.49 -14.11 3.28
N SER A 56 -7.05 -14.05 2.02
CA SER A 56 -7.95 -13.89 0.87
C SER A 56 -8.88 -15.09 0.69
N ASP A 57 -8.35 -16.31 0.79
CA ASP A 57 -9.12 -17.55 0.73
C ASP A 57 -10.14 -17.65 1.86
N TRP A 58 -9.74 -17.27 3.07
CA TRP A 58 -10.64 -17.21 4.22
C TRP A 58 -11.79 -16.22 3.98
N LEU A 59 -11.52 -15.03 3.44
CA LEU A 59 -12.57 -14.07 3.05
C LEU A 59 -13.48 -14.64 1.97
N ASN A 60 -12.92 -15.34 0.98
CA ASN A 60 -13.70 -15.97 -0.09
C ASN A 60 -14.70 -16.99 0.46
N HIS A 61 -14.29 -17.77 1.46
CA HIS A 61 -15.20 -18.69 2.17
C HIS A 61 -16.31 -17.93 2.91
N ARG A 62 -15.98 -16.85 3.64
CA ARG A 62 -17.00 -16.03 4.32
C ARG A 62 -17.98 -15.35 3.36
N ILE A 63 -17.51 -14.94 2.20
CA ILE A 63 -18.36 -14.35 1.15
C ILE A 63 -19.37 -15.38 0.62
N SER A 64 -19.00 -16.66 0.51
CA SER A 64 -19.91 -17.71 0.01
C SER A 64 -20.99 -18.10 1.00
N GLU A 65 -20.76 -17.91 2.30
CA GLU A 65 -21.77 -18.02 3.36
C GLU A 65 -22.84 -16.91 3.28
N ASN A 66 -22.60 -15.87 2.48
CA ASN A 66 -23.54 -14.80 2.16
C ASN A 66 -24.16 -14.10 3.39
N SER A 67 -23.36 -13.90 4.43
CA SER A 67 -23.74 -13.20 5.65
C SER A 67 -22.64 -12.22 6.09
N GLU A 68 -23.02 -11.20 6.86
CA GLU A 68 -22.03 -10.30 7.46
C GLU A 68 -21.32 -11.00 8.64
N ILE A 69 -20.08 -10.59 8.89
CA ILE A 69 -19.31 -11.10 10.03
C ILE A 69 -19.01 -9.99 11.02
N GLY A 70 -19.05 -10.32 12.31
CA GLY A 70 -18.59 -9.40 13.35
C GLY A 70 -17.09 -9.14 13.21
N ILE A 71 -16.65 -7.91 13.51
CA ILE A 71 -15.24 -7.54 13.33
C ILE A 71 -14.28 -8.38 14.19
N THR A 72 -14.75 -8.91 15.33
CA THR A 72 -13.96 -9.81 16.18
C THR A 72 -13.59 -11.12 15.47
N ILE A 73 -14.44 -11.61 14.56
CA ILE A 73 -14.17 -12.80 13.74
C ILE A 73 -13.07 -12.48 12.73
N TYR A 74 -13.12 -11.30 12.12
CA TYR A 74 -12.06 -10.80 11.23
C TYR A 74 -10.73 -10.65 11.98
N ASP A 75 -10.73 -10.06 13.17
CA ASP A 75 -9.51 -9.88 13.98
C ASP A 75 -8.84 -11.21 14.34
N GLN A 76 -9.63 -12.25 14.62
CA GLN A 76 -9.11 -13.60 14.88
C GLN A 76 -8.44 -14.19 13.63
N ALA A 77 -9.07 -14.07 12.46
CA ALA A 77 -8.50 -14.52 11.20
C ALA A 77 -7.24 -13.74 10.84
N LEU A 78 -7.24 -12.41 11.04
CA LEU A 78 -6.08 -11.57 10.79
C LEU A 78 -4.90 -11.95 11.69
N LYS A 79 -5.14 -12.28 12.97
CA LYS A 79 -4.09 -12.77 13.87
C LYS A 79 -3.53 -14.13 13.45
N LEU A 80 -4.35 -14.99 12.86
CA LEU A 80 -3.96 -16.32 12.43
C LEU A 80 -3.16 -16.31 11.12
N TYR A 81 -3.59 -15.50 10.16
CA TYR A 81 -3.08 -15.55 8.79
C TYR A 81 -2.09 -14.44 8.43
N ASN A 82 -2.14 -13.28 9.08
CA ASN A 82 -1.26 -12.15 8.73
C ASN A 82 -0.06 -12.06 9.68
N ALA A 83 1.05 -12.70 9.31
CA ALA A 83 2.35 -12.55 9.97
C ALA A 83 3.29 -11.59 9.22
N LEU A 84 2.74 -10.63 8.46
CA LEU A 84 3.54 -9.53 7.93
C LEU A 84 4.27 -8.78 9.05
N PRO A 85 5.43 -8.15 8.77
CA PRO A 85 6.16 -7.37 9.76
C PRO A 85 5.25 -6.35 10.43
N ALA A 86 5.35 -6.20 11.76
CA ALA A 86 4.60 -5.17 12.49
C ALA A 86 4.91 -3.77 11.93
N GLU A 87 3.96 -2.85 12.10
CA GLU A 87 4.15 -1.45 11.70
C GLU A 87 5.42 -0.88 12.36
N GLN A 88 6.26 -0.30 11.52
CA GLN A 88 7.52 0.34 11.92
C GLN A 88 7.42 1.85 11.70
N GLU A 89 8.41 2.59 12.17
CA GLU A 89 8.50 4.00 11.84
C GLU A 89 8.61 4.20 10.32
N TYR A 90 7.80 5.12 9.77
CA TYR A 90 7.87 5.45 8.35
C TYR A 90 9.27 5.98 7.99
N VAL A 91 9.71 5.72 6.75
CA VAL A 91 11.01 6.17 6.24
C VAL A 91 10.81 7.30 5.24
N LYS A 92 10.36 7.00 4.00
CA LYS A 92 10.08 8.04 3.00
C LYS A 92 8.78 8.76 3.26
N CYS A 93 7.87 8.14 4.01
CA CYS A 93 6.56 8.71 4.35
C CYS A 93 6.49 9.33 5.76
N LYS A 94 7.63 9.45 6.45
CA LYS A 94 7.70 10.14 7.74
C LYS A 94 7.34 11.62 7.58
N GLY A 95 6.37 12.09 8.37
CA GLY A 95 6.02 13.51 8.49
C GLY A 95 6.97 14.25 9.44
N SER A 96 6.94 15.58 9.40
CA SER A 96 7.61 16.41 10.40
C SER A 96 6.99 16.29 11.80
N SER A 97 5.73 15.85 11.86
CA SER A 97 4.98 15.46 13.06
C SER A 97 4.04 14.29 12.75
N SER A 98 3.40 13.73 13.78
CA SER A 98 2.58 12.51 13.66
C SER A 98 1.28 12.69 12.86
N GLU A 99 0.75 13.91 12.78
CA GLU A 99 -0.45 14.23 12.01
C GLU A 99 -0.19 14.34 10.50
N PHE A 100 1.07 14.45 10.09
CA PHE A 100 1.43 14.63 8.69
C PHE A 100 1.92 13.35 8.00
N ARG A 101 1.64 13.28 6.70
CA ARG A 101 2.14 12.24 5.77
C ARG A 101 1.70 10.83 6.18
N GLY A 102 2.59 10.00 6.73
CA GLY A 102 2.27 8.67 7.26
C GLY A 102 1.50 7.77 6.28
N TYR A 103 0.42 7.18 6.77
CA TYR A 103 -0.39 6.20 6.03
C TYR A 103 -0.87 6.70 4.65
N PRO A 104 -1.48 7.91 4.50
CA PRO A 104 -1.82 8.43 3.18
C PRO A 104 -0.66 8.45 2.18
N CYS A 105 0.54 8.85 2.59
CA CYS A 105 1.73 8.82 1.72
C CYS A 105 2.11 7.39 1.33
N ALA A 106 2.06 6.48 2.31
CA ALA A 106 2.42 5.09 2.11
C ALA A 106 1.41 4.36 1.20
N LEU A 107 0.12 4.67 1.32
CA LEU A 107 -0.94 4.14 0.47
C LEU A 107 -0.80 4.61 -0.98
N TRP A 108 -0.46 5.88 -1.22
CA TRP A 108 -0.11 6.36 -2.56
C TRP A 108 1.08 5.59 -3.12
N SER A 109 2.14 5.42 -2.31
CA SER A 109 3.35 4.70 -2.72
C SER A 109 3.05 3.24 -3.09
N LEU A 110 2.18 2.58 -2.30
CA LEU A 110 1.69 1.23 -2.56
C LEU A 110 1.01 1.15 -3.92
N PHE A 111 -0.02 1.96 -4.19
CA PHE A 111 -0.75 1.85 -5.45
C PHE A 111 0.11 2.26 -6.67
N HIS A 112 1.03 3.22 -6.54
CA HIS A 112 2.01 3.50 -7.60
C HIS A 112 2.88 2.28 -7.89
N THR A 113 3.40 1.60 -6.87
CA THR A 113 4.13 0.34 -7.03
C THR A 113 3.29 -0.76 -7.68
N LEU A 114 2.02 -0.94 -7.28
CA LEU A 114 1.14 -1.95 -7.87
C LEU A 114 0.83 -1.65 -9.34
N THR A 115 0.62 -0.39 -9.74
CA THR A 115 0.40 -0.06 -11.17
C THR A 115 1.63 -0.33 -12.04
N VAL A 116 2.84 -0.09 -11.52
CA VAL A 116 4.09 -0.42 -12.24
C VAL A 116 4.29 -1.93 -12.36
N ALA A 117 4.00 -2.69 -11.30
CA ALA A 117 4.03 -4.15 -11.34
C ALA A 117 3.01 -4.73 -12.32
N GLU A 118 1.77 -4.21 -12.32
CA GLU A 118 0.72 -4.57 -13.29
C GLU A 118 1.19 -4.32 -14.72
N PHE A 119 1.73 -3.14 -15.02
CA PHE A 119 2.27 -2.84 -16.35
C PHE A 119 3.35 -3.85 -16.77
N LYS A 120 4.33 -4.14 -15.90
CA LYS A 120 5.40 -5.10 -16.21
C LYS A 120 4.87 -6.50 -16.50
N LEU A 121 3.84 -6.96 -15.78
CA LEU A 121 3.21 -8.26 -16.01
C LEU A 121 2.44 -8.30 -17.35
N LEU A 122 1.65 -7.27 -17.63
CA LEU A 122 0.82 -7.17 -18.84
C LEU A 122 1.62 -6.96 -20.13
N LEU A 123 2.91 -6.65 -20.06
CA LEU A 123 3.79 -6.68 -21.24
C LEU A 123 3.93 -8.08 -21.83
N ASN A 124 3.84 -9.11 -20.98
CA ASN A 124 4.10 -10.51 -21.37
C ASN A 124 2.83 -11.38 -21.30
N THR A 125 1.70 -10.82 -20.88
CA THR A 125 0.47 -11.55 -20.64
C THR A 125 -0.74 -10.78 -21.14
N GLN A 126 -1.79 -11.49 -21.56
CA GLN A 126 -3.09 -10.87 -21.80
C GLN A 126 -3.81 -10.73 -20.46
N GLY A 127 -4.30 -9.53 -20.14
CA GLY A 127 -5.01 -9.28 -18.90
C GLY A 127 -5.70 -7.92 -18.88
N LYS A 128 -6.54 -7.71 -17.87
CA LYS A 128 -7.24 -6.44 -17.65
C LYS A 128 -6.51 -5.63 -16.60
N HIS A 129 -6.51 -4.31 -16.76
CA HIS A 129 -6.10 -3.39 -15.71
C HIS A 129 -7.12 -3.45 -14.57
N LYS A 130 -6.67 -3.80 -13.37
CA LYS A 130 -7.50 -3.94 -12.18
C LYS A 130 -7.06 -3.02 -11.04
N VAL A 131 -5.78 -2.65 -10.99
CA VAL A 131 -5.21 -1.91 -9.84
C VAL A 131 -6.00 -0.65 -9.50
N LEU A 132 -6.34 0.17 -10.49
CA LEU A 132 -7.06 1.43 -10.25
C LEU A 132 -8.52 1.23 -9.83
N PHE A 133 -9.18 0.18 -10.33
CA PHE A 133 -10.58 -0.11 -9.97
C PHE A 133 -10.66 -0.58 -8.51
N VAL A 134 -9.79 -1.51 -8.12
CA VAL A 134 -9.71 -1.97 -6.74
C VAL A 134 -9.24 -0.85 -5.81
N MET A 135 -8.29 -0.01 -6.22
CA MET A 135 -7.89 1.18 -5.46
C MET A 135 -9.10 2.09 -5.17
N ARG A 136 -9.90 2.37 -6.19
CA ARG A 136 -11.11 3.18 -6.08
C ARG A 136 -12.09 2.58 -5.09
N ASP A 137 -12.40 1.29 -5.21
CA ASP A 137 -13.36 0.62 -4.35
C ASP A 137 -12.85 0.50 -2.91
N PHE A 138 -11.56 0.18 -2.73
CA PHE A 138 -10.91 0.11 -1.42
C PHE A 138 -10.93 1.47 -0.73
N ILE A 139 -10.53 2.55 -1.42
CA ILE A 139 -10.53 3.90 -0.85
C ILE A 139 -11.94 4.34 -0.49
N ARG A 140 -12.93 4.07 -1.34
CA ARG A 140 -14.33 4.38 -1.08
C ARG A 140 -14.85 3.67 0.17
N THR A 141 -14.37 2.46 0.42
CA THR A 141 -14.90 1.57 1.44
C THR A 141 -14.17 1.69 2.78
N PHE A 142 -12.84 1.80 2.80
CA PHE A 142 -12.06 1.67 4.03
C PHE A 142 -11.22 2.90 4.39
N PHE A 143 -11.03 3.85 3.48
CA PHE A 143 -10.19 5.02 3.78
C PHE A 143 -10.88 5.97 4.77
N THR A 144 -10.17 6.32 5.84
CA THR A 144 -10.75 7.02 6.99
C THR A 144 -11.14 8.48 6.72
N CYS A 145 -10.44 9.15 5.81
CA CYS A 145 -10.80 10.50 5.39
C CYS A 145 -11.95 10.45 4.37
N ALA A 146 -13.19 10.57 4.85
CA ALA A 146 -14.40 10.53 4.02
C ALA A 146 -14.36 11.56 2.87
N ASN A 147 -13.95 12.81 3.14
CA ASN A 147 -13.81 13.83 2.10
C ASN A 147 -12.75 13.46 1.05
N CYS A 148 -11.61 12.91 1.48
CA CYS A 148 -10.56 12.46 0.57
C CYS A 148 -11.05 11.32 -0.33
N ALA A 149 -11.81 10.37 0.25
CA ALA A 149 -12.39 9.24 -0.45
C ALA A 149 -13.44 9.69 -1.48
N ASP A 150 -14.34 10.62 -1.10
CA ASP A 150 -15.31 11.24 -2.00
C ASP A 150 -14.65 11.93 -3.19
N GLU A 151 -13.61 12.72 -2.93
CA GLU A 151 -12.88 13.43 -3.95
C GLU A 151 -12.13 12.49 -4.92
N PHE A 152 -11.54 11.41 -4.40
CA PHE A 152 -10.92 10.38 -5.24
C PHE A 152 -11.97 9.61 -6.05
N TRP A 153 -13.12 9.30 -5.47
CA TRP A 153 -14.24 8.63 -6.15
C TRP A 153 -14.75 9.43 -7.34
N LYS A 154 -14.97 10.75 -7.17
CA LYS A 154 -15.36 11.65 -8.26
C LYS A 154 -14.28 11.71 -9.36
N MET A 155 -13.02 11.86 -8.96
CA MET A 155 -11.91 11.94 -9.91
C MET A 155 -11.74 10.65 -10.73
N SER A 156 -12.01 9.50 -10.12
CA SER A 156 -11.89 8.17 -10.75
C SER A 156 -13.16 7.72 -11.49
N ALA A 157 -14.21 8.54 -11.56
CA ALA A 157 -15.44 8.25 -12.31
C ALA A 157 -15.14 7.97 -13.80
N GLU A 158 -14.22 8.75 -14.38
CA GLU A 158 -13.82 8.63 -15.79
C GLU A 158 -13.20 7.28 -16.16
N LEU A 159 -12.66 6.53 -15.18
CA LEU A 159 -12.14 5.19 -15.41
C LEU A 159 -13.23 4.21 -15.84
N ILE A 160 -14.45 4.41 -15.32
CA ILE A 160 -15.62 3.55 -15.60
C ILE A 160 -16.36 4.07 -16.84
N GLU A 161 -16.53 5.38 -16.95
CA GLU A 161 -17.29 6.00 -18.04
C GLU A 161 -16.56 5.86 -19.39
N ASN A 162 -15.23 5.98 -19.38
CA ASN A 162 -14.41 5.83 -20.56
C ASN A 162 -13.73 4.46 -20.56
N ASN A 163 -14.52 3.39 -20.73
CA ASN A 163 -14.11 1.97 -20.72
C ASN A 163 -12.88 1.63 -21.64
N ASN A 164 -12.46 2.57 -22.49
CA ASN A 164 -11.27 2.50 -23.35
C ASN A 164 -10.00 3.18 -22.80
N SER A 165 -10.06 3.95 -21.71
CA SER A 165 -8.94 4.77 -21.22
C SER A 165 -7.76 3.94 -20.66
N LEU A 166 -8.03 2.69 -20.27
CA LEU A 166 -7.03 1.74 -19.79
C LEU A 166 -6.68 0.66 -20.81
N THR A 167 -7.03 0.81 -22.09
CA THR A 167 -6.71 -0.20 -23.12
C THR A 167 -5.22 -0.22 -23.49
N ILE A 168 -4.47 0.83 -23.16
CA ILE A 168 -3.01 0.90 -23.37
C ILE A 168 -2.32 0.51 -22.06
N PRO A 169 -1.38 -0.46 -22.06
CA PRO A 169 -0.72 -0.96 -20.84
C PRO A 169 -0.13 0.13 -19.93
N ARG A 170 0.34 1.25 -20.49
CA ARG A 170 0.94 2.37 -19.74
C ARG A 170 -0.07 3.26 -19.00
N SER A 171 -1.36 3.08 -19.28
CA SER A 171 -2.39 4.05 -18.90
C SER A 171 -2.64 4.08 -17.41
N SER A 172 -2.57 2.95 -16.71
CA SER A 172 -2.81 2.92 -15.25
C SER A 172 -1.75 3.71 -14.48
N VAL A 173 -0.47 3.52 -14.84
CA VAL A 173 0.67 4.25 -14.26
C VAL A 173 0.54 5.76 -14.48
N LEU A 174 0.32 6.19 -15.73
CA LEU A 174 0.21 7.61 -16.06
C LEU A 174 -1.07 8.24 -15.50
N TRP A 175 -2.19 7.52 -15.49
CA TRP A 175 -3.43 8.02 -14.90
C TRP A 175 -3.24 8.31 -13.41
N LEU A 176 -2.68 7.37 -12.65
CA LEU A 176 -2.47 7.54 -11.22
C LEU A 176 -1.53 8.71 -10.92
N TRP A 177 -0.50 8.89 -11.75
CA TRP A 177 0.41 10.02 -11.67
C TRP A 177 -0.30 11.37 -11.88
N ARG A 178 -1.11 11.51 -12.94
CA ARG A 178 -1.89 12.73 -13.20
C ARG A 178 -2.88 13.01 -12.07
N ALA A 179 -3.58 11.98 -11.61
CA ALA A 179 -4.52 12.07 -10.50
C ALA A 179 -3.82 12.56 -9.22
N HIS A 180 -2.66 11.98 -8.88
CA HIS A 180 -1.90 12.38 -7.71
C HIS A 180 -1.38 13.83 -7.82
N ASN A 181 -0.93 14.27 -9.01
CA ASN A 181 -0.55 15.68 -9.21
C ASN A 181 -1.72 16.65 -9.11
N LYS A 182 -2.92 16.26 -9.56
CA LYS A 182 -4.15 17.05 -9.35
C LYS A 182 -4.47 17.18 -7.86
N VAL A 183 -4.28 16.12 -7.08
CA VAL A 183 -4.42 16.16 -5.61
C VAL A 183 -3.35 17.05 -4.97
N ASN A 184 -2.08 16.93 -5.39
CA ASN A 184 -1.00 17.78 -4.88
C ASN A 184 -1.30 19.27 -5.11
N LYS A 185 -1.74 19.63 -6.32
CA LYS A 185 -2.12 21.01 -6.64
C LYS A 185 -3.28 21.51 -5.78
N ARG A 186 -4.29 20.68 -5.53
CA ARG A 186 -5.44 21.05 -4.68
C ARG A 186 -5.04 21.25 -3.22
N LEU A 187 -4.13 20.43 -2.71
CA LEU A 187 -3.69 20.45 -1.31
C LEU A 187 -2.50 21.39 -1.05
N GLN A 188 -2.04 22.12 -2.06
CA GLN A 188 -0.96 23.07 -1.90
C GLN A 188 -1.39 24.22 -0.98
N CYS A 189 -0.58 24.52 0.03
CA CYS A 189 -0.87 25.50 1.09
C CYS A 189 -2.12 25.18 1.94
N ASP A 190 -2.61 23.94 1.92
CA ASP A 190 -3.71 23.49 2.78
C ASP A 190 -3.22 23.26 4.23
N LEU A 191 -4.11 23.32 5.22
CA LEU A 191 -3.76 23.07 6.63
C LEU A 191 -3.22 21.65 6.87
N THR A 192 -3.50 20.71 5.96
CA THR A 192 -3.00 19.33 6.00
C THR A 192 -1.65 19.16 5.29
N GLU A 193 -1.10 20.23 4.71
CA GLU A 193 0.23 20.23 4.11
C GLU A 193 1.32 20.23 5.18
N ASP A 194 2.23 19.27 5.10
CA ASP A 194 3.41 19.24 5.95
C ASP A 194 4.36 20.38 5.55
N PRO A 195 4.69 21.32 6.46
CA PRO A 195 5.54 22.46 6.12
C PRO A 195 6.94 22.08 5.64
N GLN A 196 7.46 20.92 6.04
CA GLN A 196 8.77 20.43 5.59
C GLN A 196 8.69 19.66 4.25
N TYR A 197 7.49 19.28 3.82
CA TYR A 197 7.24 18.52 2.60
C TYR A 197 6.09 19.15 1.80
N PRO A 198 6.26 20.39 1.30
CA PRO A 198 5.22 21.10 0.57
C PRO A 198 4.81 20.33 -0.69
N LYS A 199 3.51 20.36 -0.99
CA LYS A 199 2.93 19.78 -2.19
C LYS A 199 3.46 20.52 -3.41
N MET A 200 3.79 19.71 -4.39
CA MET A 200 4.19 20.19 -5.70
C MET A 200 3.94 19.13 -6.74
N GLU A 201 3.96 19.54 -8.00
CA GLU A 201 3.91 18.60 -9.09
C GLU A 201 5.17 17.73 -9.08
N TYR A 202 4.96 16.42 -9.15
CA TYR A 202 6.00 15.40 -9.16
C TYR A 202 6.15 14.82 -10.58
N PRO A 203 7.35 14.42 -11.02
CA PRO A 203 8.64 14.63 -10.36
C PRO A 203 9.15 16.07 -10.49
N LYS A 204 9.90 16.54 -9.49
CA LYS A 204 10.72 17.76 -9.65
C LYS A 204 11.74 17.54 -10.79
N GLN A 205 12.16 18.62 -11.44
CA GLN A 205 13.25 18.57 -12.42
C GLN A 205 14.55 17.99 -11.84
N SER A 206 14.80 18.19 -10.53
CA SER A 206 15.93 17.57 -9.82
C SER A 206 15.85 16.05 -9.71
N TYR A 207 14.64 15.47 -9.80
CA TYR A 207 14.43 14.02 -9.79
C TYR A 207 14.36 13.46 -11.22
N CYS A 208 13.91 14.24 -12.19
CA CYS A 208 13.88 13.86 -13.59
C CYS A 208 14.07 15.09 -14.50
N ALA A 209 15.32 15.34 -14.89
CA ALA A 209 15.67 16.52 -15.69
C ALA A 209 15.04 16.51 -17.09
N THR A 210 14.68 15.33 -17.61
CA THR A 210 14.12 15.13 -18.95
C THR A 210 12.59 14.99 -18.95
N CYS A 211 11.94 15.07 -17.79
CA CYS A 211 10.49 14.92 -17.69
C CYS A 211 9.72 16.18 -18.12
N LEU A 212 10.39 17.33 -18.20
CA LEU A 212 9.84 18.59 -18.66
C LEU A 212 10.57 19.04 -19.93
N ASP A 213 9.83 19.61 -20.88
CA ASP A 213 10.43 20.28 -22.03
C ASP A 213 10.89 21.71 -21.66
N GLU A 214 11.49 22.42 -22.63
CA GLU A 214 11.97 23.79 -22.45
C GLU A 214 10.85 24.79 -22.08
N LYS A 215 9.59 24.44 -22.33
CA LYS A 215 8.40 25.23 -21.98
C LYS A 215 7.73 24.75 -20.69
N SER A 216 8.43 23.93 -19.89
CA SER A 216 7.93 23.34 -18.65
C SER A 216 6.66 22.52 -18.83
N GLN A 217 6.49 21.88 -19.99
CA GLN A 217 5.41 20.93 -20.26
C GLN A 217 5.89 19.48 -20.05
N TRP A 218 5.01 18.62 -19.55
CA TRP A 218 5.33 17.23 -19.28
C TRP A 218 5.61 16.44 -20.55
N ILE A 219 6.81 15.83 -20.62
CA ILE A 219 7.14 14.80 -21.60
C ILE A 219 6.74 13.46 -21.00
N GLU A 220 5.48 13.05 -21.21
CA GLU A 220 4.90 11.89 -20.52
C GLU A 220 5.65 10.57 -20.76
N SER A 221 6.32 10.40 -21.89
CA SER A 221 7.16 9.23 -22.16
C SER A 221 8.38 9.15 -21.21
N ASN A 222 8.97 10.30 -20.86
CA ASN A 222 10.07 10.39 -19.91
C ASN A 222 9.56 10.29 -18.47
N VAL A 223 8.41 10.89 -18.15
CA VAL A 223 7.72 10.70 -16.87
C VAL A 223 7.42 9.23 -16.64
N PHE A 224 6.85 8.56 -17.63
CA PHE A 224 6.55 7.14 -17.55
C PHE A 224 7.81 6.31 -17.26
N ARG A 225 8.92 6.56 -17.97
CA ARG A 225 10.20 5.88 -17.71
C ARG A 225 10.71 6.13 -16.30
N HIS A 226 10.60 7.37 -15.81
CA HIS A 226 10.95 7.74 -14.44
C HIS A 226 10.11 6.98 -13.41
N LEU A 227 8.79 6.94 -13.58
CA LEU A 227 7.88 6.24 -12.68
C LEU A 227 8.16 4.73 -12.66
N LEU A 228 8.41 4.12 -13.82
CA LEU A 228 8.80 2.72 -13.91
C LEU A 228 10.07 2.43 -13.13
N ALA A 229 11.10 3.28 -13.23
CA ALA A 229 12.34 3.09 -12.47
C ALA A 229 12.14 3.35 -10.97
N TYR A 230 11.37 4.37 -10.62
CA TYR A 230 11.19 4.80 -9.23
C TYR A 230 10.37 3.82 -8.39
N TYR A 231 9.28 3.30 -8.95
CA TYR A 231 8.34 2.43 -8.23
C TYR A 231 8.55 0.94 -8.48
N SER A 232 9.59 0.54 -9.22
CA SER A 232 9.86 -0.87 -9.45
C SER A 232 10.38 -1.59 -8.22
N ALA A 233 10.16 -2.91 -8.18
CA ALA A 233 10.65 -3.77 -7.12
C ALA A 233 12.18 -3.67 -6.91
N GLU A 234 12.94 -3.43 -7.98
CA GLU A 234 14.40 -3.32 -7.93
C GLU A 234 14.88 -2.05 -7.21
N ASN A 235 14.07 -0.99 -7.16
CA ASN A 235 14.38 0.25 -6.47
C ASN A 235 13.89 0.28 -5.01
N ILE A 236 13.31 -0.82 -4.51
CA ILE A 236 12.82 -0.91 -3.14
C ILE A 236 13.93 -1.40 -2.22
N GLU A 237 14.34 -0.53 -1.29
CA GLU A 237 15.25 -0.90 -0.21
C GLU A 237 14.64 -2.00 0.66
N LYS A 238 15.37 -3.12 0.78
CA LYS A 238 15.00 -4.26 1.62
C LYS A 238 15.34 -3.97 3.08
N ASN A 239 14.61 -4.60 4.00
CA ASN A 239 14.86 -4.48 5.43
C ASN A 239 15.67 -5.72 5.83
N GLU A 240 17.00 -5.58 5.90
CA GLU A 240 17.91 -6.69 6.23
C GLU A 240 17.97 -6.97 7.74
N ASN A 241 17.34 -6.14 8.58
CA ASN A 241 17.53 -6.17 10.04
C ASN A 241 16.56 -7.08 10.81
N SER A 242 15.66 -7.82 10.15
CA SER A 242 14.78 -8.78 10.86
C SER A 242 15.45 -10.13 11.15
N ALA A 243 16.56 -10.47 10.49
CA ALA A 243 17.19 -11.80 10.62
C ALA A 243 18.16 -11.92 11.81
N THR A 244 18.64 -10.79 12.36
CA THR A 244 19.62 -10.78 13.46
C THR A 244 18.98 -10.72 14.86
N SER A 245 17.72 -10.27 14.97
CA SER A 245 17.04 -10.20 16.27
C SER A 245 16.53 -11.55 16.79
N GLU A 246 16.21 -12.51 15.91
CA GLU A 246 15.72 -13.84 16.33
C GLU A 246 16.82 -14.75 16.89
N ARG A 247 18.10 -14.51 16.55
CA ARG A 247 19.22 -15.30 17.10
C ARG A 247 19.63 -14.91 18.52
N LEU A 248 19.26 -13.73 19.00
CA LEU A 248 19.63 -13.26 20.34
C LEU A 248 18.62 -13.62 21.43
N HIS A 249 17.40 -14.07 21.09
CA HIS A 249 16.39 -14.50 22.06
C HIS A 249 16.31 -16.03 22.27
N SER A 250 17.09 -16.83 21.53
CA SER A 250 17.10 -18.30 21.67
C SER A 250 18.29 -18.85 22.48
N SER A 251 19.17 -18.02 23.04
CA SER A 251 20.40 -18.48 23.71
C SER A 251 20.46 -18.25 25.22
N SER A 252 19.36 -17.86 25.87
CA SER A 252 19.31 -17.70 27.33
C SER A 252 18.81 -18.98 28.03
N VAL A 253 19.53 -20.09 27.83
CA VAL A 253 19.35 -21.32 28.60
C VAL A 253 20.72 -21.82 29.05
N ILE A 254 20.92 -21.79 30.37
CA ILE A 254 21.95 -22.47 31.18
C ILE A 254 23.35 -21.82 31.18
N PHE A 255 23.62 -21.02 32.22
CA PHE A 255 24.85 -21.16 33.00
C PHE A 255 24.51 -21.03 34.49
N ILE A 256 24.34 -22.18 35.13
CA ILE A 256 24.25 -22.33 36.58
C ILE A 256 25.64 -22.02 37.14
N PHE A 257 25.77 -20.92 37.90
CA PHE A 257 26.87 -20.75 38.84
C PHE A 257 26.38 -21.10 40.25
N ILE A 258 26.78 -22.30 40.68
CA ILE A 258 26.85 -22.70 42.09
C ILE A 258 27.91 -21.83 42.75
N VAL A 259 27.58 -21.10 43.82
CA VAL A 259 28.44 -20.90 45.02
C VAL A 259 27.58 -20.33 46.19
N LEU A 260 27.39 -21.18 47.19
CA LEU A 260 27.31 -20.97 48.64
C LEU A 260 26.22 -20.06 49.25
N LEU A 261 25.19 -20.73 49.81
CA LEU A 261 24.47 -20.32 51.00
C LEU A 261 25.41 -20.39 52.23
N SER A 262 25.38 -19.36 53.05
CA SER A 262 25.79 -19.41 54.45
C SER A 262 24.73 -18.69 55.26
N PHE A 263 23.71 -19.41 55.73
CA PHE A 263 22.98 -19.12 56.97
C PHE A 263 22.25 -20.39 57.42
N VAL A 264 22.82 -20.99 58.49
CA VAL A 264 22.27 -21.97 59.46
C VAL A 264 21.83 -23.33 58.92
#